data_AF-A0A957YQH9-F1
#
_entry.id   AF-A0A957YQH9-F1
#
_cell.length_a   1.000
_cell.length_b   1.000
_cell.length_c   1.000
_cell.angle_alpha   90.00
_cell.angle_beta   90.00
_cell.angle_gamma   90.00
#
_symmetry.space_group_name_H-M   'P 1'
#
loop_
_entity.id
_entity.type
_entity.pdbx_description
1 polymer ?
#
loop_
_entity_poly.entity_id
_entity_poly.type
_entity_poly.pdbx_seq_one_letter_code
_entity_poly.pdbx_strand_id
1 'polypeptide(L)'
;MSKWLTAESGWVEELDWENYAVRPIVGLIDNPYAAKQHPLILPLPRGHVVIFGASGWGKTTFIRTMAVSLAATHSPEHLHMYILDLGGRNLSVLEKFPHVGAVIIPDEEGYEERVEQMLRELEGLIEERKNILSSSGAPDFYQYNKKHRKEPMPAVVVAIDNFVEFKETFGNENDSNVETILTKFLGLARQSKAYGIHFVISVNQLNDLSSQLYSIFTERLTLRLADHTEYRAIAGGAVAEIGEIPGRGYLKYGRQPLSFQIAVPIDMRREEEGTTEVQELEQLARNMTDYMVRSGRKYRVPVPIDALPKAVLFKHILARHHNLELDETFVDRL
;
A
#
# COMPACT_ATOMS: atom_id res chain seq x y z
N MET A 1 -18.17 -0.28 -12.93
CA MET A 1 -17.76 -0.32 -11.51
C MET A 1 -17.30 -1.74 -11.22
N SER A 2 -16.27 -1.95 -10.40
CA SER A 2 -15.78 -3.30 -10.10
C SER A 2 -16.85 -4.12 -9.38
N LYS A 3 -17.01 -5.38 -9.77
CA LYS A 3 -18.06 -6.27 -9.24
C LYS A 3 -17.79 -6.67 -7.79
N TRP A 4 -16.52 -6.69 -7.38
CA TRP A 4 -16.12 -6.95 -5.99
C TRP A 4 -16.71 -5.94 -4.99
N LEU A 5 -17.05 -4.72 -5.43
CA LEU A 5 -17.70 -3.70 -4.60
C LEU A 5 -19.19 -4.00 -4.32
N THR A 6 -19.82 -4.86 -5.13
CA THR A 6 -21.24 -5.22 -5.03
C THR A 6 -21.43 -6.71 -4.71
N ALA A 7 -20.42 -7.33 -4.09
CA ALA A 7 -20.38 -8.76 -3.76
C ALA A 7 -20.52 -9.71 -4.97
N GLU A 8 -20.24 -9.23 -6.18
CA GLU A 8 -20.09 -10.04 -7.38
C GLU A 8 -18.60 -10.28 -7.68
N SER A 9 -18.28 -11.30 -8.49
CA SER A 9 -16.89 -11.58 -8.85
C SER A 9 -16.47 -10.88 -10.13
N GLY A 10 -15.38 -10.12 -10.07
CA GLY A 10 -14.65 -9.62 -11.23
C GLY A 10 -14.24 -8.16 -11.16
N TRP A 11 -13.16 -7.84 -11.87
CA TRP A 11 -12.71 -6.47 -12.07
C TRP A 11 -13.23 -5.88 -13.36
N VAL A 12 -13.18 -4.55 -13.47
CA VAL A 12 -13.39 -3.87 -14.76
C VAL A 12 -12.23 -4.21 -15.70
N GLU A 13 -12.52 -4.39 -16.99
CA GLU A 13 -11.49 -4.69 -17.99
C GLU A 13 -10.60 -3.48 -18.26
N GLU A 14 -11.22 -2.30 -18.43
CA GLU A 14 -10.50 -1.05 -18.62
C GLU A 14 -10.75 -0.13 -17.42
N LEU A 15 -9.68 0.18 -16.70
CA LEU A 15 -9.72 1.12 -15.58
C LEU A 15 -9.65 2.57 -16.08
N ASP A 16 -10.47 3.45 -15.50
CA ASP A 16 -10.36 4.89 -15.75
C ASP A 16 -9.21 5.49 -14.93
N TRP A 17 -8.06 5.61 -15.61
CA TRP A 17 -6.84 6.18 -15.04
C TRP A 17 -6.92 7.67 -14.73
N GLU A 18 -7.88 8.39 -15.32
CA GLU A 18 -8.04 9.83 -15.13
C GLU A 18 -8.83 10.11 -13.85
N ASN A 19 -9.95 9.41 -13.65
CA ASN A 19 -10.91 9.77 -12.60
C ASN A 19 -10.91 8.83 -11.39
N TYR A 20 -10.61 7.54 -11.57
CA TYR A 20 -10.87 6.53 -10.54
C TYR A 20 -9.64 5.72 -10.11
N ALA A 21 -8.65 5.54 -10.98
CA ALA A 21 -7.50 4.71 -10.65
C ALA A 21 -6.73 5.23 -9.44
N VAL A 22 -6.31 4.29 -8.59
CA VAL A 22 -5.48 4.52 -7.41
C VAL A 22 -6.12 5.51 -6.41
N ARG A 23 -7.46 5.56 -6.37
CA ARG A 23 -8.25 6.42 -5.47
C ARG A 23 -9.14 5.59 -4.55
N PRO A 24 -8.57 4.88 -3.56
CA PRO A 24 -9.36 4.02 -2.69
C PRO A 24 -10.31 4.83 -1.80
N ILE A 25 -11.50 4.29 -1.62
CA ILE A 25 -12.46 4.74 -0.61
C ILE A 25 -12.09 4.06 0.70
N VAL A 26 -11.85 4.84 1.75
CA VAL A 26 -11.34 4.35 3.05
C VAL A 26 -12.21 4.74 4.23
N GLY A 27 -13.33 5.42 3.99
CA GLY A 27 -14.20 5.90 5.05
C GLY A 27 -15.27 6.87 4.59
N LEU A 28 -15.79 7.65 5.53
CA LEU A 28 -16.83 8.64 5.32
C LEU A 28 -16.42 9.97 5.95
N ILE A 29 -16.51 11.06 5.18
CA ILE A 29 -16.34 12.43 5.62
C ILE A 29 -17.71 12.98 6.04
N ASP A 30 -17.74 13.67 7.17
CA ASP A 30 -18.89 14.44 7.65
C ASP A 30 -18.67 15.94 7.40
N ASN A 31 -19.51 16.53 6.56
CA ASN A 31 -19.48 17.96 6.23
C ASN A 31 -20.70 18.67 6.84
N PRO A 32 -20.56 19.20 8.07
CA PRO A 32 -21.67 19.86 8.77
C PRO A 32 -22.11 21.15 8.06
N TYR A 33 -21.21 21.84 7.35
CA TYR A 33 -21.53 23.09 6.67
C TYR A 33 -22.46 22.91 5.46
N ALA A 34 -22.41 21.74 4.83
CA ALA A 34 -23.26 21.39 3.70
C ALA A 34 -24.39 20.42 4.08
N ALA A 35 -24.51 20.04 5.36
CA ALA A 35 -25.40 18.99 5.86
C ALA A 35 -25.35 17.70 5.00
N LYS A 36 -24.13 17.28 4.64
CA LYS A 36 -23.87 16.16 3.73
C LYS A 36 -22.71 15.31 4.20
N GLN A 37 -22.80 14.03 3.91
CA GLN A 37 -21.70 13.09 4.06
C GLN A 37 -21.21 12.65 2.69
N HIS A 38 -19.92 12.36 2.56
CA HIS A 38 -19.33 11.93 1.29
C HIS A 38 -18.21 10.91 1.55
N PRO A 39 -17.92 10.01 0.60
CA PRO A 39 -16.82 9.07 0.76
C PRO A 39 -15.47 9.76 1.02
N LEU A 40 -14.71 9.23 1.99
CA LEU A 40 -13.30 9.58 2.17
C LEU A 40 -12.48 8.83 1.11
N ILE A 41 -12.04 9.57 0.09
CA ILE A 41 -11.24 9.04 -1.02
C ILE A 41 -9.81 9.52 -0.86
N LEU A 42 -8.84 8.60 -0.85
CA LEU A 42 -7.42 8.95 -0.84
C LEU A 42 -6.94 9.30 -2.24
N PRO A 43 -6.44 10.53 -2.49
CA PRO A 43 -5.99 10.92 -3.81
C PRO A 43 -4.52 10.56 -4.01
N LEU A 44 -4.16 9.27 -4.02
CA LEU A 44 -2.76 8.84 -4.24
C LEU A 44 -2.10 9.40 -5.52
N PRO A 45 -2.83 9.61 -6.65
CA PRO A 45 -2.29 10.34 -7.80
C PRO A 45 -1.87 11.79 -7.51
N ARG A 46 -2.38 12.40 -6.43
CA ARG A 46 -2.08 13.79 -6.02
C ARG A 46 -0.83 13.86 -5.14
N GLY A 47 -0.61 12.88 -4.27
CA GLY A 47 0.55 12.86 -3.39
C GLY A 47 0.61 11.64 -2.49
N HIS A 48 1.76 11.46 -1.84
CA HIS A 48 1.95 10.43 -0.83
C HIS A 48 1.14 10.76 0.43
N VAL A 49 0.64 9.71 1.08
CA VAL A 49 -0.28 9.81 2.21
C VAL A 49 0.44 9.54 3.51
N VAL A 50 0.18 10.38 4.51
CA VAL A 50 0.52 10.11 5.89
C VAL A 50 -0.71 10.17 6.77
N ILE A 51 -0.86 9.14 7.61
CA ILE A 51 -1.85 9.13 8.68
C ILE A 51 -1.15 9.26 10.04
N PHE A 52 -1.54 10.30 10.77
CA PHE A 52 -1.06 10.56 12.13
C PHE A 52 -2.08 10.02 13.14
N GLY A 53 -1.65 9.47 14.26
CA GLY A 53 -2.55 9.07 15.33
C GLY A 53 -1.83 8.30 16.42
N ALA A 54 -2.20 8.48 17.69
CA ALA A 54 -1.63 7.70 18.78
C ALA A 54 -1.89 6.19 18.59
N SER A 55 -1.21 5.35 19.37
CA SER A 55 -1.40 3.89 19.33
C SER A 55 -2.87 3.52 19.62
N GLY A 56 -3.39 2.49 18.96
CA GLY A 56 -4.76 1.98 19.15
C GLY A 56 -5.88 2.74 18.43
N TRP A 57 -5.60 3.84 17.72
CA TRP A 57 -6.67 4.67 17.13
C TRP A 57 -7.09 4.31 15.70
N GLY A 58 -6.57 3.23 15.12
CA GLY A 58 -7.02 2.72 13.82
C GLY A 58 -6.08 2.99 12.62
N LYS A 59 -4.80 3.30 12.86
CA LYS A 59 -3.79 3.45 11.79
C LYS A 59 -3.63 2.18 10.94
N THR A 60 -3.52 1.02 11.59
CA THR A 60 -3.40 -0.26 10.87
C THR A 60 -4.69 -0.62 10.14
N THR A 61 -5.86 -0.35 10.74
CA THR A 61 -7.17 -0.51 10.09
C THR A 61 -7.30 0.37 8.84
N PHE A 62 -6.78 1.60 8.87
CA PHE A 62 -6.72 2.47 7.70
C PHE A 62 -5.94 1.84 6.55
N ILE A 63 -4.72 1.36 6.81
CA ILE A 63 -3.88 0.71 5.78
C ILE A 63 -4.56 -0.53 5.23
N ARG A 64 -5.13 -1.36 6.10
CA ARG A 64 -5.87 -2.57 5.71
C ARG A 64 -7.07 -2.24 4.82
N THR A 65 -7.87 -1.25 5.21
CA THR A 65 -9.05 -0.78 4.46
C THR A 65 -8.64 -0.24 3.09
N MET A 66 -7.57 0.56 3.04
CA MET A 66 -7.01 1.05 1.78
C MET A 66 -6.60 -0.10 0.85
N ALA A 67 -5.86 -1.09 1.35
CA ALA A 67 -5.40 -2.23 0.56
C ALA A 67 -6.57 -3.04 0.00
N VAL A 68 -7.60 -3.32 0.82
CA VAL A 68 -8.82 -4.03 0.39
C VAL A 68 -9.60 -3.23 -0.63
N SER A 69 -9.80 -1.93 -0.39
CA SER A 69 -10.49 -1.01 -1.31
C SER A 69 -9.82 -0.94 -2.69
N LEU A 70 -8.49 -0.89 -2.68
CA LEU A 70 -7.66 -0.94 -3.88
C LEU A 70 -7.78 -2.28 -4.61
N ALA A 71 -7.60 -3.42 -3.92
CA ALA A 71 -7.73 -4.76 -4.48
C ALA A 71 -9.14 -5.07 -5.02
N ALA A 72 -10.17 -4.50 -4.39
CA ALA A 72 -11.54 -4.63 -4.87
C ALA A 72 -11.77 -3.84 -6.17
N THR A 73 -11.03 -2.76 -6.42
CA THR A 73 -11.25 -1.86 -7.57
C THR A 73 -10.27 -2.07 -8.72
N HIS A 74 -9.12 -2.68 -8.46
CA HIS A 74 -8.02 -2.89 -9.40
C HIS A 74 -7.69 -4.38 -9.44
N SER A 75 -7.47 -4.95 -10.62
CA SER A 75 -6.88 -6.29 -10.75
C SER A 75 -5.35 -6.22 -10.59
N PRO A 76 -4.64 -7.37 -10.47
CA PRO A 76 -3.18 -7.37 -10.38
C PRO A 76 -2.47 -6.74 -11.60
N GLU A 77 -3.09 -6.79 -12.79
CA GLU A 77 -2.62 -6.04 -13.99
C GLU A 77 -2.58 -4.52 -13.79
N HIS A 78 -3.41 -3.99 -12.89
CA HIS A 78 -3.56 -2.55 -12.67
C HIS A 78 -2.83 -2.08 -11.40
N LEU A 79 -2.55 -2.97 -10.45
CA LEU A 79 -2.05 -2.59 -9.13
C LEU A 79 -1.21 -3.68 -8.47
N HIS A 80 -0.04 -3.26 -7.98
CA HIS A 80 0.84 -4.02 -7.10
C HIS A 80 0.99 -3.31 -5.75
N MET A 81 1.15 -4.09 -4.68
CA MET A 81 1.29 -3.59 -3.31
C MET A 81 2.46 -4.24 -2.58
N TYR A 82 3.17 -3.44 -1.79
CA TYR A 82 4.20 -3.88 -0.86
C TYR A 82 3.93 -3.27 0.51
N ILE A 83 4.02 -4.07 1.57
CA ILE A 83 3.61 -3.65 2.90
C ILE A 83 4.74 -3.92 3.89
N LEU A 84 5.12 -2.91 4.66
CA LEU A 84 5.99 -3.02 5.83
C LEU A 84 5.11 -2.88 7.06
N ASP A 85 4.96 -3.96 7.83
CA ASP A 85 4.16 -3.97 9.05
C ASP A 85 5.08 -3.95 10.27
N LEU A 86 5.47 -2.74 10.66
CA LEU A 86 6.37 -2.50 11.78
C LEU A 86 5.58 -2.16 13.06
N GLY A 87 4.25 -2.33 13.05
CA GLY A 87 3.33 -1.85 14.08
C GLY A 87 2.65 -2.93 14.92
N GLY A 88 2.66 -4.20 14.49
CA GLY A 88 2.08 -5.28 15.29
C GLY A 88 1.61 -6.54 14.54
N ARG A 89 2.12 -6.81 13.33
CA ARG A 89 1.84 -8.04 12.54
C ARG A 89 0.37 -8.24 12.14
N ASN A 90 -0.40 -7.17 12.16
CA ASN A 90 -1.83 -7.14 11.87
C ASN A 90 -2.14 -7.02 10.37
N LEU A 91 -1.13 -6.87 9.51
CA LEU A 91 -1.28 -6.76 8.05
C LEU A 91 -0.85 -8.02 7.30
N SER A 92 -0.32 -9.03 7.99
CA SER A 92 0.09 -10.33 7.41
C SER A 92 -1.01 -11.02 6.60
N VAL A 93 -2.28 -10.88 7.01
CA VAL A 93 -3.44 -11.39 6.26
C VAL A 93 -3.52 -10.87 4.82
N LEU A 94 -2.96 -9.68 4.55
CA LEU A 94 -2.97 -9.08 3.21
C LEU A 94 -2.06 -9.81 2.23
N GLU A 95 -1.07 -10.58 2.71
CA GLU A 95 -0.18 -11.39 1.86
C GLU A 95 -0.96 -12.40 0.99
N LYS A 96 -2.16 -12.80 1.41
CA LYS A 96 -3.00 -13.72 0.63
C LYS A 96 -3.58 -13.09 -0.64
N PHE A 97 -3.59 -11.76 -0.75
CA PHE A 97 -4.15 -11.08 -1.93
C PHE A 97 -3.20 -11.18 -3.13
N PRO A 98 -3.71 -11.47 -4.34
CA PRO A 98 -2.86 -11.60 -5.54
C PRO A 98 -2.20 -10.28 -6.00
N HIS A 99 -2.50 -9.17 -5.33
CA HIS A 99 -1.94 -7.85 -5.57
C HIS A 99 -0.70 -7.57 -4.72
N VAL A 100 -0.47 -8.35 -3.67
CA VAL A 100 0.58 -8.09 -2.67
C VAL A 100 1.80 -8.93 -3.01
N GLY A 101 2.92 -8.27 -3.27
CA GLY A 101 4.20 -8.94 -3.56
C GLY A 101 4.95 -9.35 -2.29
N ALA A 102 4.80 -8.57 -1.22
CA ALA A 102 5.35 -8.92 0.08
C ALA A 102 4.63 -8.17 1.21
N VAL A 103 4.50 -8.84 2.35
CA VAL A 103 4.37 -8.21 3.66
C VAL A 103 5.69 -8.49 4.40
N ILE A 104 6.37 -7.44 4.85
CA ILE A 104 7.67 -7.52 5.52
C ILE A 104 7.46 -7.08 6.98
N ILE A 105 7.91 -7.91 7.93
CA ILE A 105 7.86 -7.62 9.37
C ILE A 105 9.26 -7.66 10.00
N PRO A 106 9.53 -6.90 11.08
CA PRO A 106 10.87 -6.79 11.67
C PRO A 106 11.52 -8.10 12.11
N ASP A 107 10.71 -9.04 12.61
CA ASP A 107 11.21 -10.27 13.23
C ASP A 107 11.41 -11.43 12.24
N GLU A 108 11.19 -11.19 10.94
CA GLU A 108 11.42 -12.19 9.90
C GLU A 108 12.90 -12.28 9.50
N GLU A 109 13.32 -13.49 9.13
CA GLU A 109 14.65 -13.70 8.61
C GLU A 109 14.86 -12.87 7.33
N GLY A 110 15.97 -12.13 7.30
CA GLY A 110 16.30 -11.28 6.16
C GLY A 110 15.45 -10.01 6.07
N TYR A 111 14.83 -9.56 7.17
CA TYR A 111 13.99 -8.35 7.21
C TYR A 111 14.65 -7.14 6.53
N GLU A 112 15.86 -6.78 6.95
CA GLU A 112 16.57 -5.61 6.42
C GLU A 112 16.93 -5.79 4.94
N GLU A 113 17.41 -6.97 4.55
CA GLU A 113 17.75 -7.30 3.17
C GLU A 113 16.51 -7.28 2.25
N ARG A 114 15.35 -7.71 2.75
CA ARG A 114 14.08 -7.66 2.02
C ARG A 114 13.60 -6.23 1.84
N VAL A 115 13.73 -5.37 2.87
CA VAL A 115 13.43 -3.94 2.71
C VAL A 115 14.35 -3.33 1.67
N GLU A 116 15.65 -3.61 1.71
CA GLU A 116 16.60 -3.10 0.73
C GLU A 116 16.31 -3.63 -0.69
N GLN A 117 15.99 -4.91 -0.83
CA GLN A 117 15.61 -5.51 -2.11
C GLN A 117 14.35 -4.85 -2.67
N MET A 118 13.32 -4.64 -1.85
CA MET A 118 12.10 -3.96 -2.28
C MET A 118 12.40 -2.56 -2.81
N LEU A 119 13.23 -1.76 -2.11
CA LEU A 119 13.61 -0.44 -2.61
C LEU A 119 14.40 -0.52 -3.93
N ARG A 120 15.32 -1.48 -4.08
CA ARG A 120 16.05 -1.71 -5.33
C ARG A 120 15.12 -2.06 -6.50
N GLU A 121 14.12 -2.91 -6.27
CA GLU A 121 13.11 -3.24 -7.29
C GLU A 121 12.31 -2.01 -7.71
N LEU A 122 11.95 -1.14 -6.76
CA LEU A 122 11.26 0.12 -7.08
C LEU A 122 12.14 1.09 -7.87
N GLU A 123 13.43 1.18 -7.55
CA GLU A 123 14.39 1.98 -8.32
C GLU A 123 14.52 1.47 -9.76
N GLY A 124 14.70 0.16 -9.94
CA GLY A 124 14.76 -0.46 -11.26
C GLY A 124 13.49 -0.22 -12.08
N LEU A 125 12.33 -0.35 -11.44
CA LEU A 125 11.02 -0.08 -12.06
C LEU A 125 10.88 1.38 -12.49
N ILE A 126 11.39 2.34 -11.70
CA ILE A 126 11.41 3.75 -12.10
C ILE A 126 12.24 3.95 -13.36
N GLU A 127 13.41 3.34 -13.46
CA GLU A 127 14.25 3.46 -14.66
C GLU A 127 13.64 2.80 -15.89
N GLU A 128 13.00 1.64 -15.72
CA GLU A 128 12.22 1.01 -16.80
C GLU A 128 11.13 1.97 -17.30
N ARG A 129 10.35 2.56 -16.38
CA ARG A 129 9.26 3.47 -16.72
C ARG A 129 9.75 4.77 -17.35
N LYS A 130 10.91 5.29 -16.97
CA LYS A 130 11.52 6.45 -17.66
C LYS A 130 11.73 6.16 -19.14
N ASN A 131 12.26 4.98 -19.48
CA ASN A 131 12.47 4.59 -20.86
C ASN A 131 11.15 4.46 -21.61
N ILE A 132 10.15 3.79 -21.03
CA ILE A 132 8.81 3.63 -21.63
C ILE A 132 8.12 4.99 -21.88
N LEU A 133 8.14 5.88 -20.89
CA LEU A 133 7.54 7.20 -20.99
C LEU A 133 8.23 8.07 -22.05
N SER A 134 9.56 8.03 -22.09
CA SER A 134 10.37 8.71 -23.10
C SER A 134 10.02 8.22 -24.51
N SER A 135 9.99 6.90 -24.74
CA SER A 135 9.68 6.32 -26.05
C SER A 135 8.23 6.53 -26.49
N SER A 136 7.29 6.63 -25.56
CA SER A 136 5.86 6.85 -25.86
C SER A 136 5.47 8.34 -25.96
N GLY A 137 6.36 9.26 -25.56
CA GLY A 137 6.06 10.69 -25.47
C GLY A 137 5.01 11.04 -24.43
N ALA A 138 4.75 10.16 -23.46
CA ALA A 138 3.84 10.42 -22.35
C ALA A 138 4.57 11.19 -21.25
N PRO A 139 4.00 12.29 -20.71
CA PRO A 139 4.66 13.11 -19.70
C PRO A 139 4.75 12.41 -18.34
N ASP A 140 3.84 11.49 -18.04
CA ASP A 140 3.78 10.73 -16.79
C ASP A 140 3.03 9.40 -16.99
N PHE A 141 3.10 8.58 -15.95
CA PHE A 141 2.44 7.28 -15.85
C PHE A 141 0.92 7.31 -16.11
N TYR A 142 0.21 8.31 -15.60
CA TYR A 142 -1.25 8.37 -15.75
C TYR A 142 -1.66 8.72 -17.18
N GLN A 143 -0.92 9.63 -17.83
CA GLN A 143 -1.14 9.95 -19.25
C GLN A 143 -0.77 8.78 -20.16
N TYR A 144 0.26 8.00 -19.80
CA TYR A 144 0.58 6.76 -20.50
C TYR A 144 -0.59 5.76 -20.40
N ASN A 145 -1.03 5.43 -19.19
CA ASN A 145 -2.11 4.45 -18.98
C ASN A 145 -3.46 4.90 -19.53
N LYS A 146 -3.73 6.22 -19.56
CA LYS A 146 -4.92 6.79 -20.22
C LYS A 146 -4.96 6.45 -21.71
N LYS A 147 -3.81 6.45 -22.38
CA LYS A 147 -3.66 6.13 -23.81
C LYS A 147 -3.54 4.62 -24.06
N HIS A 148 -2.93 3.87 -23.14
CA HIS A 148 -2.64 2.43 -23.28
C HIS A 148 -3.52 1.58 -22.37
N ARG A 149 -4.86 1.71 -22.50
CA ARG A 149 -5.82 1.04 -21.61
C ARG A 149 -5.80 -0.49 -21.66
N LYS A 150 -5.36 -1.06 -22.78
CA LYS A 150 -5.28 -2.53 -22.97
C LYS A 150 -4.01 -3.15 -22.42
N GLU A 151 -2.96 -2.34 -22.28
CA GLU A 151 -1.65 -2.76 -21.77
C GLU A 151 -1.12 -1.70 -20.78
N PRO A 152 -1.85 -1.47 -19.67
CA PRO A 152 -1.44 -0.48 -18.69
C PRO A 152 -0.19 -0.97 -17.94
N MET A 153 0.61 -0.02 -17.46
CA MET A 153 1.58 -0.33 -16.41
C MET A 153 0.85 -0.38 -15.06
N PRO A 154 1.10 -1.36 -14.19
CA PRO A 154 0.44 -1.43 -12.88
C PRO A 154 0.92 -0.29 -11.98
N ALA A 155 0.01 0.35 -11.23
CA ALA A 155 0.43 1.27 -10.17
C ALA A 155 1.07 0.48 -9.03
N VAL A 156 2.00 1.09 -8.28
CA VAL A 156 2.58 0.47 -7.08
C VAL A 156 2.22 1.29 -5.85
N VAL A 157 1.72 0.63 -4.81
CA VAL A 157 1.47 1.25 -3.51
C VAL A 157 2.33 0.57 -2.46
N VAL A 158 3.16 1.36 -1.79
CA VAL A 158 4.01 0.90 -0.69
C VAL A 158 3.44 1.47 0.61
N ALA A 159 2.97 0.60 1.48
CA ALA A 159 2.43 0.98 2.79
C ALA A 159 3.44 0.64 3.89
N ILE A 160 3.75 1.60 4.78
CA ILE A 160 4.66 1.41 5.91
C ILE A 160 3.88 1.76 7.19
N ASP A 161 3.46 0.75 7.93
CA ASP A 161 2.86 0.95 9.25
C ASP A 161 3.96 1.13 10.31
N ASN A 162 3.77 2.09 11.21
CA ASN A 162 4.74 2.51 12.21
C ASN A 162 6.09 2.97 11.59
N PHE A 163 6.05 4.06 10.83
CA PHE A 163 7.23 4.63 10.17
C PHE A 163 8.31 5.15 11.15
N VAL A 164 8.00 5.26 12.45
CA VAL A 164 9.00 5.56 13.48
C VAL A 164 10.05 4.45 13.54
N GLU A 165 9.59 3.19 13.63
CA GLU A 165 10.46 2.01 13.61
C GLU A 165 11.33 1.98 12.35
N PHE A 166 10.73 2.25 11.18
CA PHE A 166 11.48 2.32 9.92
C PHE A 166 12.67 3.30 10.01
N LYS A 167 12.47 4.50 10.55
CA LYS A 167 13.57 5.46 10.69
C LYS A 167 14.61 5.02 11.71
N GLU A 168 14.18 4.41 12.81
CA GLU A 168 15.08 3.96 13.88
C GLU A 168 15.98 2.81 13.39
N THR A 169 15.41 1.85 12.64
CA THR A 169 16.17 0.76 12.02
C THR A 169 17.06 1.28 10.88
N PHE A 170 16.50 2.07 9.96
CA PHE A 170 17.12 2.34 8.65
C PHE A 170 17.73 3.74 8.49
N GLY A 171 17.64 4.58 9.52
CA GLY A 171 18.10 5.97 9.52
C GLY A 171 19.46 6.19 10.17
N ASN A 172 20.02 5.18 10.86
CA ASN A 172 21.31 5.31 11.52
C ASN A 172 22.47 5.07 10.55
N GLU A 173 23.46 5.97 10.57
CA GLU A 173 24.71 5.82 9.85
C GLU A 173 25.68 4.96 10.68
N ASN A 174 25.91 3.72 10.25
CA ASN A 174 27.01 2.91 10.81
C ASN A 174 28.38 3.32 10.20
N ASP A 175 28.37 3.99 9.05
CA ASP A 175 29.53 4.52 8.33
C ASP A 175 29.13 5.81 7.59
N SER A 176 29.86 6.90 7.80
CA SER A 176 29.55 8.24 7.28
C SER A 176 29.65 8.36 5.75
N ASN A 177 30.10 7.33 5.04
CA ASN A 177 30.24 7.31 3.58
C ASN A 177 29.16 6.47 2.86
N VAL A 178 28.24 5.84 3.59
CA VAL A 178 27.21 4.97 3.01
C VAL A 178 25.85 5.65 3.10
N GLU A 179 25.17 5.76 1.95
CA GLU A 179 23.79 6.21 1.90
C GLU A 179 22.89 5.22 2.68
N THR A 180 22.21 5.72 3.71
CA THR A 180 21.27 4.91 4.50
C THR A 180 20.04 4.51 3.69
N ILE A 181 19.37 3.44 4.11
CA ILE A 181 18.11 3.00 3.51
C ILE A 181 17.03 4.10 3.62
N LEU A 182 17.03 4.88 4.71
CA LEU A 182 16.15 6.04 4.85
C LEU A 182 16.43 7.12 3.79
N THR A 183 17.70 7.41 3.49
CA THR A 183 18.06 8.36 2.42
C THR A 183 17.66 7.87 1.03
N LYS A 184 17.84 6.57 0.74
CA LYS A 184 17.35 5.94 -0.51
C LYS A 184 15.82 6.08 -0.63
N PHE A 185 15.09 5.74 0.43
CA PHE A 185 13.63 5.90 0.51
C PHE A 185 13.20 7.35 0.24
N LEU A 186 13.90 8.34 0.82
CA LEU A 186 13.62 9.76 0.59
C LEU A 186 13.85 10.17 -0.87
N GLY A 187 14.91 9.67 -1.50
CA GLY A 187 15.20 9.87 -2.92
C GLY A 187 14.08 9.30 -3.80
N LEU A 188 13.69 8.05 -3.55
CA LEU A 188 12.56 7.38 -4.19
C LEU A 188 11.27 8.18 -4.05
N ALA A 189 10.84 8.49 -2.83
CA ALA A 189 9.59 9.18 -2.55
C ALA A 189 9.47 10.54 -3.27
N ARG A 190 10.59 11.24 -3.51
CA ARG A 190 10.61 12.50 -4.26
C ARG A 190 10.27 12.35 -5.74
N GLN A 191 10.74 11.29 -6.39
CA GLN A 191 10.62 11.11 -7.85
C GLN A 191 9.51 10.13 -8.27
N SER A 192 9.09 9.24 -7.37
CA SER A 192 8.28 8.06 -7.69
C SER A 192 6.88 8.37 -8.27
N LYS A 193 6.31 9.52 -7.91
CA LYS A 193 4.93 9.89 -8.27
C LYS A 193 4.70 9.94 -9.78
N ALA A 194 5.64 10.54 -10.53
CA ALA A 194 5.54 10.65 -11.99
C ALA A 194 5.52 9.28 -12.69
N TYR A 195 6.03 8.25 -11.99
CA TYR A 195 6.14 6.89 -12.47
C TYR A 195 5.10 5.95 -11.84
N GLY A 196 4.06 6.47 -11.17
CA GLY A 196 2.93 5.65 -10.67
C GLY A 196 3.26 4.81 -9.44
N ILE A 197 4.20 5.26 -8.61
CA ILE A 197 4.56 4.62 -7.34
C ILE A 197 4.21 5.57 -6.19
N HIS A 198 3.41 5.08 -5.24
CA HIS A 198 2.82 5.87 -4.16
C HIS A 198 3.18 5.31 -2.80
N PHE A 199 3.55 6.19 -1.87
CA PHE A 199 3.87 5.82 -0.50
C PHE A 199 2.73 6.22 0.45
N VAL A 200 2.44 5.33 1.38
CA VAL A 200 1.48 5.53 2.46
C VAL A 200 2.16 5.16 3.76
N ILE A 201 2.28 6.11 4.69
CA ILE A 201 2.97 5.88 5.96
C ILE A 201 2.06 6.17 7.15
N SER A 202 2.27 5.46 8.25
CA SER A 202 1.62 5.76 9.53
C SER A 202 2.65 6.24 10.55
N VAL A 203 2.28 7.25 11.34
CA VAL A 203 3.11 7.83 12.41
C VAL A 203 2.26 8.16 13.64
N ASN A 204 2.88 8.30 14.80
CA ASN A 204 2.13 8.52 16.04
C ASN A 204 1.78 9.99 16.25
N GLN A 205 2.70 10.88 15.91
CA GLN A 205 2.62 12.32 16.15
C GLN A 205 3.33 13.09 15.06
N LEU A 206 3.13 14.41 15.00
CA LEU A 206 3.70 15.26 13.96
C LEU A 206 5.24 15.25 13.95
N ASN A 207 5.85 15.29 15.13
CA ASN A 207 7.31 15.36 15.30
C ASN A 207 8.03 14.07 14.88
N ASP A 208 7.30 12.99 14.63
CA ASP A 208 7.87 11.76 14.06
C ASP A 208 8.33 11.98 12.60
N LEU A 209 7.85 13.01 11.91
CA LEU A 209 8.30 13.34 10.57
C LEU A 209 9.35 14.44 10.57
N SER A 210 10.42 14.24 9.83
CA SER A 210 11.33 15.33 9.46
C SER A 210 10.60 16.34 8.55
N SER A 211 11.10 17.58 8.52
CA SER A 211 10.56 18.62 7.62
C SER A 211 10.58 18.20 6.14
N GLN A 212 11.60 17.43 5.75
CA GLN A 212 11.71 16.86 4.41
C GLN A 212 10.59 15.85 4.12
N LEU A 213 10.33 14.88 5.01
CA LEU A 213 9.23 13.94 4.86
C LEU A 213 7.89 14.68 4.85
N TYR A 214 7.70 15.62 5.76
CA TYR A 214 6.48 16.43 5.82
C TYR A 214 6.22 17.14 4.48
N SER A 215 7.25 17.64 3.80
CA SER A 215 7.11 18.29 2.48
C SER A 215 6.74 17.32 1.35
N ILE A 216 7.20 16.07 1.42
CA ILE A 216 6.95 15.01 0.42
C ILE A 216 5.53 14.43 0.59
N PHE A 217 5.13 14.18 1.83
CA PHE A 217 3.82 13.62 2.19
C PHE A 217 2.79 14.75 2.32
N THR A 218 2.15 15.06 1.20
CA THR A 218 1.23 16.19 1.06
C THR A 218 -0.22 15.84 1.39
N GLU A 219 -0.57 14.56 1.31
CA GLU A 219 -1.89 14.05 1.70
C GLU A 219 -1.86 13.63 3.17
N ARG A 220 -2.55 14.39 4.04
CA ARG A 220 -2.42 14.24 5.49
C ARG A 220 -3.78 14.03 6.15
N LEU A 221 -3.85 13.00 6.98
CA LEU A 221 -5.02 12.67 7.79
C LEU A 221 -4.59 12.50 9.25
N THR A 222 -5.44 12.91 10.19
CA THR A 222 -5.21 12.67 11.61
C THR A 222 -6.30 11.79 12.19
N LEU A 223 -5.92 10.89 13.07
CA LEU A 223 -6.81 10.20 14.02
C LEU A 223 -6.72 10.94 15.36
N ARG A 224 -7.06 10.27 16.47
CA ARG A 224 -6.80 10.82 17.79
C ARG A 224 -5.28 10.98 18.00
N LEU A 225 -4.85 12.18 18.34
CA LEU A 225 -3.47 12.52 18.69
C LEU A 225 -3.36 12.69 20.21
N ALA A 226 -2.17 12.48 20.76
CA ALA A 226 -1.91 12.74 22.18
C ALA A 226 -1.91 14.25 22.48
N ASP A 227 -1.29 15.04 21.59
CA ASP A 227 -1.30 16.50 21.67
C ASP A 227 -2.32 17.10 20.68
N HIS A 228 -3.35 17.74 21.22
CA HIS A 228 -4.41 18.38 20.44
C HIS A 228 -3.92 19.62 19.66
N THR A 229 -2.78 20.22 20.02
CA THR A 229 -2.26 21.40 19.31
C THR A 229 -1.78 21.05 17.90
N GLU A 230 -1.39 19.79 17.67
CA GLU A 230 -0.90 19.31 16.37
C GLU A 230 -1.96 19.30 15.26
N TYR A 231 -3.25 19.20 15.62
CA TYR A 231 -4.35 19.21 14.64
C TYR A 231 -4.33 20.44 13.75
N ARG A 232 -3.97 21.61 14.30
CA ARG A 232 -3.93 22.84 13.52
C ARG A 232 -2.89 22.80 12.42
N ALA A 233 -1.73 22.21 12.69
CA ALA A 233 -0.64 22.07 11.74
C ALA A 233 -1.00 21.09 10.61
N ILE A 234 -1.71 20.01 10.94
CA ILE A 234 -2.01 18.92 9.99
C ILE A 234 -3.33 19.14 9.24
N ALA A 235 -4.44 19.38 9.96
CA ALA A 235 -5.78 19.55 9.40
C ALA A 235 -6.07 21.00 8.96
N GLY A 236 -5.17 21.95 9.27
CA GLY A 236 -5.23 23.33 8.79
C GLY A 236 -6.18 24.25 9.56
N GLY A 237 -6.65 23.85 10.73
CA GLY A 237 -7.54 24.64 11.58
C GLY A 237 -7.73 24.05 12.96
N ALA A 238 -8.39 24.81 13.85
CA ALA A 238 -8.83 24.28 15.13
C ALA A 238 -9.93 23.24 14.91
N VAL A 239 -9.91 22.18 15.71
CA VAL A 239 -10.88 21.09 15.64
C VAL A 239 -11.52 20.87 17.01
N ALA A 240 -12.74 20.35 17.04
CA ALA A 240 -13.35 19.90 18.28
C ALA A 240 -12.61 18.66 18.80
N GLU A 241 -12.69 18.43 20.11
CA GLU A 241 -12.13 17.22 20.72
C GLU A 241 -12.70 15.97 20.05
N ILE A 242 -11.81 15.06 19.64
CA ILE A 242 -12.21 13.77 19.09
C ILE A 242 -12.66 12.89 20.26
N GLY A 243 -13.85 12.31 20.20
CA GLY A 243 -14.29 11.31 21.18
C GLY A 243 -13.39 10.06 21.19
N GLU A 244 -13.59 9.16 22.14
CA GLU A 244 -12.82 7.91 22.22
C GLU A 244 -13.34 6.84 21.25
N ILE A 245 -13.39 7.19 19.95
CA ILE A 245 -13.87 6.33 18.87
C ILE A 245 -12.70 6.01 17.93
N PRO A 246 -12.17 4.76 17.93
CA PRO A 246 -11.18 4.33 16.96
C PRO A 246 -11.64 4.57 15.52
N GLY A 247 -10.72 5.00 14.67
CA GLY A 247 -10.97 5.34 13.28
C GLY A 247 -11.59 6.72 13.04
N ARG A 248 -11.95 7.47 14.09
CA ARG A 248 -12.40 8.86 13.99
C ARG A 248 -11.20 9.79 13.82
N GLY A 249 -11.32 10.74 12.91
CA GLY A 249 -10.22 11.63 12.56
C GLY A 249 -10.64 12.95 11.92
N TYR A 250 -9.65 13.78 11.57
CA TYR A 250 -9.82 15.00 10.80
C TYR A 250 -8.89 15.03 9.58
N LEU A 251 -9.38 15.61 8.48
CA LEU A 251 -8.55 15.96 7.33
C LEU A 251 -8.76 17.42 6.95
N LYS A 252 -7.79 17.98 6.23
CA LYS A 252 -7.96 19.27 5.57
C LYS A 252 -8.83 19.10 4.32
N TYR A 253 -10.01 19.69 4.33
CA TYR A 253 -10.90 19.75 3.18
C TYR A 253 -11.05 21.21 2.71
N GLY A 254 -10.38 21.55 1.61
CA GLY A 254 -10.27 22.94 1.16
C GLY A 254 -9.53 23.81 2.19
N ARG A 255 -10.26 24.71 2.86
CA ARG A 255 -9.72 25.61 3.90
C ARG A 255 -10.18 25.26 5.32
N GLN A 256 -10.93 24.17 5.49
CA GLN A 256 -11.54 23.79 6.76
C GLN A 256 -11.16 22.36 7.13
N PRO A 257 -10.98 22.07 8.43
CA PRO A 257 -10.91 20.69 8.88
C PRO A 257 -12.31 20.07 8.85
N LEU A 258 -12.44 18.87 8.30
CA LEU A 258 -13.66 18.06 8.37
C LEU A 258 -13.38 16.76 9.09
N SER A 259 -14.37 16.28 9.85
CA SER A 259 -14.24 14.99 10.54
C SER A 259 -14.50 13.84 9.58
N PHE A 260 -13.88 12.70 9.82
CA PHE A 260 -14.13 11.47 9.08
C PHE A 260 -14.14 10.26 10.01
N GLN A 261 -14.77 9.18 9.55
CA GLN A 261 -14.69 7.86 10.15
C GLN A 261 -14.11 6.88 9.14
N ILE A 262 -13.06 6.16 9.52
CA ILE A 262 -12.50 5.05 8.72
C ILE A 262 -13.54 3.94 8.60
N ALA A 263 -13.72 3.43 7.38
CA ALA A 263 -14.50 2.22 7.15
C ALA A 263 -13.71 1.02 7.66
N VAL A 264 -14.39 0.02 8.19
CA VAL A 264 -13.80 -1.29 8.44
C VAL A 264 -13.93 -2.12 7.16
N PRO A 265 -12.91 -2.92 6.79
CA PRO A 265 -12.89 -3.57 5.49
C PRO A 265 -13.99 -4.64 5.35
N ILE A 266 -14.47 -5.22 6.45
CA ILE A 266 -15.53 -6.23 6.46
C ILE A 266 -16.48 -6.02 7.65
N ASP A 267 -17.71 -6.52 7.52
CA ASP A 267 -18.81 -6.31 8.46
C ASP A 267 -18.62 -7.09 9.77
N MET A 268 -18.18 -6.41 10.82
CA MET A 268 -18.03 -6.96 12.18
C MET A 268 -19.34 -7.52 12.75
N ARG A 269 -20.52 -7.24 12.17
CA ARG A 269 -21.79 -7.85 12.63
C ARG A 269 -21.83 -9.36 12.45
N ARG A 270 -20.94 -9.93 11.62
CA ARG A 270 -20.78 -11.37 11.44
C ARG A 270 -19.93 -12.06 12.49
N GLU A 271 -19.35 -11.33 13.44
CA GLU A 271 -18.73 -11.97 14.61
C GLU A 271 -19.78 -12.77 15.43
N GLU A 272 -21.05 -12.35 15.40
CA GLU A 272 -22.18 -13.11 15.97
C GLU A 272 -22.46 -14.43 15.20
N GLU A 273 -22.00 -14.54 13.95
CA GLU A 273 -22.09 -15.74 13.09
C GLU A 273 -20.82 -16.63 13.19
N GLY A 274 -19.83 -16.25 14.00
CA GLY A 274 -18.65 -17.06 14.33
C GLY A 274 -17.45 -16.95 13.39
N THR A 275 -17.46 -16.01 12.43
CA THR A 275 -16.31 -15.76 11.53
C THR A 275 -15.55 -14.50 11.92
N THR A 276 -14.22 -14.57 11.94
CA THR A 276 -13.34 -13.42 12.25
C THR A 276 -13.05 -12.58 11.00
N GLU A 277 -12.73 -11.29 11.19
CA GLU A 277 -12.31 -10.39 10.10
C GLU A 277 -11.18 -11.00 9.24
N VAL A 278 -10.23 -11.68 9.88
CA VAL A 278 -9.11 -12.36 9.20
C VAL A 278 -9.63 -13.43 8.24
N GLN A 279 -10.55 -14.27 8.69
CA GLN A 279 -11.11 -15.35 7.86
C GLN A 279 -11.85 -14.81 6.64
N GLU A 280 -12.58 -13.69 6.80
CA GLU A 280 -13.30 -13.07 5.70
C GLU A 280 -12.34 -12.41 4.70
N LEU A 281 -11.25 -11.78 5.15
CA LEU A 281 -10.20 -11.23 4.28
C LEU A 281 -9.52 -12.32 3.47
N GLU A 282 -9.17 -13.44 4.11
CA GLU A 282 -8.62 -14.59 3.41
C GLU A 282 -9.61 -15.17 2.40
N GLN A 283 -10.90 -15.22 2.73
CA GLN A 283 -11.91 -15.70 1.80
C GLN A 283 -12.04 -14.77 0.59
N LEU A 284 -12.02 -13.45 0.79
CA LEU A 284 -12.01 -12.48 -0.29
C LEU A 284 -10.78 -12.66 -1.19
N ALA A 285 -9.60 -12.83 -0.60
CA ALA A 285 -8.37 -13.09 -1.33
C ALA A 285 -8.43 -14.39 -2.14
N ARG A 286 -8.94 -15.49 -1.55
CA ARG A 286 -9.19 -16.76 -2.25
C ARG A 286 -10.14 -16.57 -3.43
N ASN A 287 -11.24 -15.86 -3.24
CA ASN A 287 -12.21 -15.60 -4.31
C ASN A 287 -11.57 -14.85 -5.49
N MET A 288 -10.69 -13.88 -5.21
CA MET A 288 -9.96 -13.14 -6.26
C MET A 288 -9.00 -14.05 -7.03
N THR A 289 -8.24 -14.89 -6.33
CA THR A 289 -7.33 -15.87 -6.96
C THR A 289 -8.09 -16.89 -7.80
N ASP A 290 -9.19 -17.42 -7.29
CA ASP A 290 -10.08 -18.34 -8.01
C ASP A 290 -10.65 -17.70 -9.28
N TYR A 291 -11.05 -16.43 -9.20
CA TYR A 291 -11.52 -15.69 -10.37
C TYR A 291 -10.42 -15.55 -11.43
N MET A 292 -9.18 -15.25 -11.03
CA MET A 292 -8.04 -15.18 -11.97
C MET A 292 -7.88 -16.51 -12.71
N VAL A 293 -7.90 -17.65 -12.00
CA VAL A 293 -7.80 -18.99 -12.59
C VAL A 293 -8.97 -19.27 -13.54
N ARG A 294 -10.22 -19.03 -13.10
CA ARG A 294 -11.42 -19.32 -13.89
C ARG A 294 -11.57 -18.43 -15.13
N SER A 295 -11.08 -17.19 -15.08
CA SER A 295 -11.15 -16.26 -16.21
C SER A 295 -10.26 -16.66 -17.39
N GLY A 296 -9.26 -17.52 -17.17
CA GLY A 296 -8.30 -17.95 -18.18
C GLY A 296 -7.36 -16.84 -18.68
N ARG A 297 -7.42 -15.64 -18.08
CA ARG A 297 -6.53 -14.53 -18.42
C ARG A 297 -5.21 -14.66 -17.67
N LYS A 298 -4.11 -14.35 -18.34
CA LYS A 298 -2.81 -14.20 -17.69
C LYS A 298 -2.76 -12.82 -17.05
N TYR A 299 -2.58 -12.77 -15.73
CA TYR A 299 -2.39 -11.54 -14.97
C TYR A 299 -0.91 -11.33 -14.64
N ARG A 300 -0.43 -10.08 -14.77
CA ARG A 300 0.85 -9.60 -14.26
C ARG A 300 0.75 -9.42 -12.76
N VAL A 301 1.28 -10.38 -12.03
CA VAL A 301 1.37 -10.36 -10.57
C VAL A 301 2.62 -9.59 -10.10
N PRO A 302 2.62 -9.02 -8.89
CA PRO A 302 3.80 -8.36 -8.33
C PRO A 302 4.98 -9.33 -8.18
N VAL A 303 6.19 -8.80 -8.25
CA VAL A 303 7.41 -9.57 -7.96
C VAL A 303 7.47 -9.85 -6.45
N PRO A 304 7.61 -11.11 -6.02
CA PRO A 304 7.81 -11.45 -4.61
C PRO A 304 9.13 -10.89 -4.08
N ILE A 305 9.13 -10.43 -2.83
CA ILE A 305 10.35 -10.02 -2.13
C ILE A 305 10.70 -11.08 -1.10
N ASP A 306 11.41 -12.10 -1.56
CA ASP A 306 11.89 -13.20 -0.73
C ASP A 306 13.27 -12.88 -0.15
N ALA A 307 13.55 -13.37 1.05
CA ALA A 307 14.91 -13.34 1.58
C ALA A 307 15.84 -14.16 0.68
N LEU A 308 17.10 -13.71 0.55
CA LEU A 308 18.11 -14.53 -0.10
C LEU A 308 18.27 -15.85 0.68
N PRO A 309 18.07 -17.01 0.04
CA PRO A 309 18.22 -18.28 0.74
C PRO A 309 19.66 -18.43 1.22
N LYS A 310 19.86 -18.69 2.52
CA LYS A 310 21.20 -18.92 3.12
C LYS A 310 21.98 -20.05 2.46
N ALA A 311 21.29 -20.99 1.84
CA ALA A 311 21.86 -21.99 0.96
C ALA A 311 20.90 -22.25 -0.21
N VAL A 312 21.42 -22.22 -1.43
CA VAL A 312 20.70 -22.68 -2.60
C VAL A 312 21.16 -24.10 -2.91
N LEU A 313 20.24 -25.06 -2.84
CA LEU A 313 20.55 -26.42 -3.30
C LEU A 313 20.78 -26.40 -4.81
N PHE A 314 21.92 -26.93 -5.25
CA PHE A 314 22.30 -26.99 -6.67
C PHE A 314 21.19 -27.61 -7.55
N LYS A 315 20.50 -28.63 -7.03
CA LYS A 315 19.33 -29.24 -7.70
C LYS A 315 18.20 -28.25 -8.00
N HIS A 316 17.93 -27.29 -7.10
CA HIS A 316 16.90 -26.27 -7.31
C HIS A 316 17.30 -25.28 -8.41
N ILE A 317 18.60 -24.97 -8.55
CA ILE A 317 19.12 -24.13 -9.64
C ILE A 317 18.93 -24.84 -10.98
N LEU A 318 19.36 -26.10 -11.07
CA LEU A 318 19.22 -26.91 -12.28
C LEU A 318 17.76 -27.09 -12.68
N ALA A 319 16.89 -27.40 -11.72
CA ALA A 319 15.46 -27.53 -11.98
C ALA A 319 14.84 -26.24 -12.52
N ARG A 320 15.22 -25.08 -11.96
CA ARG A 320 14.72 -23.78 -12.42
C ARG A 320 15.27 -23.39 -13.80
N HIS A 321 16.55 -23.68 -14.07
CA HIS A 321 17.20 -23.33 -15.35
C HIS A 321 16.72 -24.20 -16.51
N HIS A 322 16.49 -25.50 -16.24
CA HIS A 322 16.11 -26.48 -17.25
C HIS A 322 14.62 -26.86 -17.22
N ASN A 323 13.81 -26.21 -16.37
CA ASN A 323 12.39 -26.48 -16.18
C ASN A 323 12.09 -27.96 -15.85
N LEU A 324 12.86 -28.54 -14.91
CA LEU A 324 12.75 -29.94 -14.48
C LEU A 324 11.89 -30.05 -13.21
N GLU A 325 11.15 -31.15 -13.07
CA GLU A 325 10.47 -31.50 -11.82
C GLU A 325 11.46 -32.07 -10.80
N LEU A 326 11.36 -31.60 -9.55
CA LEU A 326 12.18 -32.06 -8.43
C LEU A 326 11.48 -33.25 -7.75
N ASP A 327 11.55 -34.43 -8.38
CA ASP A 327 11.11 -35.69 -7.77
C ASP A 327 12.28 -36.43 -7.08
N GLU A 328 11.99 -37.51 -6.37
CA GLU A 328 13.02 -38.34 -5.71
C GLU A 328 14.06 -38.90 -6.71
N THR A 329 13.70 -39.01 -7.99
CA THR A 329 14.57 -39.53 -9.04
C THR A 329 15.47 -38.45 -9.68
N PHE A 330 15.33 -37.18 -9.30
CA PHE A 330 16.15 -36.10 -9.85
C PHE A 330 17.66 -36.35 -9.64
N VAL A 331 18.03 -36.93 -8.49
CA VAL A 331 19.42 -37.30 -8.19
C VAL A 331 19.87 -38.49 -9.05
N ASP A 332 18.97 -39.42 -9.36
CA ASP A 332 19.27 -40.59 -10.20
C ASP A 332 19.40 -40.24 -11.70
N ARG A 333 18.90 -39.06 -12.11
CA ARG A 333 18.97 -38.54 -13.50
C ARG A 333 20.10 -37.54 -13.74
N LEU A 334 20.81 -37.13 -12.70
CA LEU A 334 22.03 -36.31 -12.77
C LEU A 334 23.22 -37.19 -13.12
#